data_AF-A0A4U1JEP8-F1
#
_entry.id   AF-A0A4U1JEP8-F1
#
_cell.length_a   1.000
_cell.length_b   1.000
_cell.length_c   1.000
_cell.angle_alpha   90.00
_cell.angle_beta   90.00
_cell.angle_gamma   90.00
#
_symmetry.space_group_name_H-M   'P 1'
#
loop_
_entity.id
_entity.type
_entity.pdbx_description
1 polymer ?
#
loop_
_entity_poly.entity_id
_entity_poly.type
_entity_poly.pdbx_seq_one_letter_code
_entity_poly.pdbx_strand_id
1 'polypeptide(L)'
;METELVLASDGAIYVRFEEEPPAGRRVFTGYALTAEERALHGTQGLLRWACLQLLALGSDGCVYVQEGPLDPQGRKEFRGYALTPAETERVAHEIHRTAFNVTIAARAT
;
A
#
# COMPACT_ATOMS: atom_id res chain seq x y z
N MET A 1 -3.72 1.61 -14.23
CA MET A 1 -4.47 2.28 -13.15
C MET A 1 -3.46 3.00 -12.28
N GLU A 2 -3.73 4.25 -11.96
CA GLU A 2 -2.91 5.00 -11.01
C GLU A 2 -3.13 4.48 -9.59
N THR A 3 -2.10 4.57 -8.76
CA THR A 3 -2.17 4.11 -7.37
C THR A 3 -2.55 5.31 -6.50
N GLU A 4 -3.77 5.28 -5.98
CA GLU A 4 -4.34 6.39 -5.20
C GLU A 4 -3.95 6.30 -3.72
N LEU A 5 -3.84 5.08 -3.20
CA LEU A 5 -3.43 4.82 -1.84
C LEU A 5 -2.66 3.52 -1.72
N VAL A 6 -1.91 3.40 -0.64
CA VAL A 6 -1.29 2.14 -0.20
C VAL A 6 -1.62 1.87 1.28
N LEU A 7 -1.85 0.60 1.61
CA LEU A 7 -2.03 0.09 2.97
C LEU A 7 -0.70 -0.52 3.45
N ALA A 8 -0.02 0.13 4.38
CA ALA A 8 1.32 -0.26 4.82
C ALA A 8 1.32 -1.25 6.00
N SER A 9 2.40 -2.02 6.13
CA SER A 9 2.56 -3.05 7.17
C SER A 9 2.70 -2.48 8.58
N ASP A 10 2.99 -1.19 8.74
CA ASP A 10 2.94 -0.46 10.02
C ASP A 10 1.51 -0.02 10.40
N GLY A 11 0.50 -0.35 9.59
CA GLY A 11 -0.89 0.04 9.77
C GLY A 11 -1.24 1.43 9.25
N ALA A 12 -0.29 2.16 8.66
CA ALA A 12 -0.58 3.45 8.06
C ALA A 12 -1.23 3.30 6.69
N ILE A 13 -2.08 4.28 6.36
CA ILE A 13 -2.62 4.46 5.02
C ILE A 13 -1.93 5.68 4.45
N TYR A 14 -1.27 5.51 3.31
CA TYR A 14 -0.67 6.62 2.58
C TYR A 14 -1.51 6.93 1.36
N VAL A 15 -1.86 8.20 1.17
CA VAL A 15 -2.60 8.68 -0.01
C VAL A 15 -1.65 9.45 -0.92
N ARG A 16 -1.84 9.30 -2.23
CA ARG A 16 -1.02 9.95 -3.24
C ARG A 16 -1.10 11.47 -3.10
N PHE A 17 0.01 12.14 -3.42
CA PHE A 17 0.07 13.59 -3.64
C PHE A 17 0.92 13.89 -4.88
N GLU A 18 0.69 15.03 -5.53
CA GLU A 18 1.43 15.45 -6.72
C GLU A 18 2.51 16.50 -6.41
N GLU A 19 2.22 17.40 -5.47
CA GLU A 19 3.12 18.50 -5.09
C GLU A 19 3.77 18.24 -3.73
N GLU A 20 3.20 18.81 -2.67
CA GLU A 20 3.69 18.66 -1.29
C GLU A 20 2.63 18.03 -0.39
N PRO A 21 3.05 17.20 0.57
CA PRO A 21 2.15 16.67 1.57
C PRO A 21 1.75 17.77 2.56
N PRO A 22 0.61 17.63 3.27
CA PRO A 22 0.29 18.52 4.38
C PRO A 22 1.43 18.56 5.41
N ALA A 23 1.62 19.71 6.06
CA ALA A 23 2.70 19.90 7.02
C ALA A 23 2.68 18.85 8.14
N GLY A 24 3.87 18.32 8.48
CA GLY A 24 4.03 17.34 9.56
C GLY A 24 3.56 15.92 9.22
N ARG A 25 3.14 15.64 7.98
CA ARG A 25 2.79 14.26 7.56
C ARG A 25 4.04 13.46 7.23
N ARG A 26 4.07 12.20 7.67
CA ARG A 26 5.10 11.23 7.23
C ARG A 26 4.91 10.96 5.74
N VAL A 27 5.99 10.87 4.98
CA VAL A 27 5.98 10.50 3.57
C VAL A 27 6.44 9.06 3.41
N PHE A 28 5.83 8.36 2.47
CA PHE A 28 6.28 7.08 1.96
C PHE A 28 6.58 7.23 0.48
N THR A 29 7.81 6.91 0.11
CA THR A 29 8.23 6.66 -1.27
C THR A 29 8.53 5.18 -1.38
N GLY A 30 7.91 4.49 -2.33
CA GLY A 30 8.12 3.07 -2.51
C GLY A 30 8.05 2.63 -3.96
N TYR A 31 8.68 1.49 -4.22
CA TYR A 31 8.80 0.92 -5.56
C TYR A 31 8.10 -0.44 -5.62
N ALA A 32 7.33 -0.65 -6.69
CA ALA A 32 6.59 -1.88 -6.88
C ALA A 32 7.52 -3.07 -7.12
N LEU A 33 7.20 -4.20 -6.48
CA LEU A 33 7.78 -5.49 -6.84
C LEU A 33 7.33 -5.91 -8.23
N THR A 34 8.23 -6.51 -9.00
CA THR A 34 7.90 -7.11 -10.29
C THR A 34 7.02 -8.35 -10.10
N ALA A 35 6.37 -8.82 -11.17
CA ALA A 35 5.59 -10.06 -11.11
C ALA A 35 6.46 -11.27 -10.73
N GLU A 36 7.70 -11.32 -11.22
CA GLU A 36 8.66 -12.39 -10.93
C GLU A 36 9.09 -12.38 -9.47
N GLU A 37 9.39 -11.21 -8.89
CA GLU A 37 9.74 -11.09 -7.47
C GLU A 37 8.60 -11.52 -6.56
N ARG A 38 7.36 -11.11 -6.88
CA ARG A 38 6.17 -11.54 -6.13
C ARG A 38 5.98 -13.06 -6.19
N ALA A 39 6.21 -13.66 -7.37
CA ALA A 39 6.13 -15.10 -7.54
C ALA A 39 7.25 -15.85 -6.78
N LEU A 40 8.47 -15.31 -6.81
CA LEU A 40 9.64 -15.90 -6.15
C LEU A 40 9.50 -15.90 -4.62
N HIS A 41 9.06 -14.78 -4.03
CA HIS A 41 8.87 -14.69 -2.58
C HIS A 41 7.64 -15.47 -2.10
N GLY A 42 6.57 -15.48 -2.89
CA GLY A 42 5.26 -15.97 -2.46
C GLY A 42 4.74 -15.25 -1.21
N THR A 43 3.60 -15.69 -0.68
CA THR A 43 2.97 -15.03 0.48
C THR A 43 3.86 -15.08 1.73
N GLN A 44 4.47 -16.23 2.03
CA GLN A 44 5.30 -16.38 3.23
C GLN A 44 6.58 -15.52 3.17
N GLY A 45 7.23 -15.46 2.00
CA GLY A 45 8.41 -14.62 1.82
C GLY A 45 8.08 -13.13 1.97
N LEU A 46 6.95 -12.69 1.40
CA LEU A 46 6.48 -11.31 1.54
C LEU A 46 6.14 -10.98 3.00
N LEU A 47 5.52 -11.89 3.75
CA LEU A 47 5.25 -11.69 5.18
C LEU A 47 6.53 -11.56 6.00
N ARG A 48 7.52 -12.42 5.75
CA ARG A 48 8.83 -12.30 6.41
C ARG A 48 9.50 -10.97 6.07
N TRP A 49 9.37 -10.52 4.83
CA TRP A 49 9.92 -9.25 4.40
C TRP A 49 9.20 -8.07 5.06
N ALA A 50 7.88 -8.13 5.24
CA ALA A 50 7.10 -7.14 5.97
C ALA A 50 7.54 -6.96 7.43
N CYS A 51 8.15 -7.98 8.03
CA CYS A 51 8.74 -7.89 9.37
C CYS A 51 10.09 -7.15 9.40
N LEU A 52 10.75 -7.01 8.24
CA LEU A 52 12.09 -6.43 8.10
C LEU A 52 12.07 -5.07 7.41
N GLN A 53 11.10 -4.83 6.54
CA GLN A 53 10.95 -3.64 5.71
C GLN A 53 9.48 -3.21 5.69
N LEU A 54 9.25 -1.91 5.52
CA LEU A 54 7.91 -1.39 5.34
C LEU A 54 7.40 -1.77 3.95
N LEU A 55 6.38 -2.61 3.92
CA LEU A 55 5.67 -3.01 2.70
C LEU A 55 4.32 -2.32 2.66
N ALA A 56 3.82 -2.03 1.46
CA ALA A 56 2.49 -1.49 1.29
C ALA A 56 1.74 -2.12 0.11
N LEU A 57 0.47 -2.45 0.33
CA LEU A 57 -0.43 -2.93 -0.72
C LEU A 57 -1.11 -1.73 -1.38
N GLY A 58 -0.85 -1.52 -2.67
CA GLY A 58 -1.45 -0.44 -3.43
C GLY A 58 -2.86 -0.75 -3.92
N SER A 59 -3.65 0.31 -4.13
CA SER A 59 -4.99 0.23 -4.73
C SER A 59 -4.98 -0.31 -6.17
N ASP A 60 -3.81 -0.38 -6.80
CA ASP A 60 -3.56 -1.00 -8.10
C ASP A 60 -3.25 -2.50 -8.03
N GLY A 61 -3.29 -3.09 -6.83
CA GLY A 61 -2.98 -4.50 -6.58
C GLY A 61 -1.49 -4.84 -6.54
N CYS A 62 -0.61 -3.84 -6.60
CA CYS A 62 0.83 -4.04 -6.49
C CYS A 62 1.31 -3.99 -5.03
N VAL A 63 2.44 -4.66 -4.76
CA VAL A 63 3.14 -4.58 -3.48
C VAL A 63 4.32 -3.63 -3.66
N TYR A 64 4.36 -2.59 -2.83
CA TYR A 64 5.41 -1.58 -2.80
C TYR A 64 6.32 -1.84 -1.61
N VAL A 65 7.63 -1.70 -1.82
CA VAL A 65 8.64 -1.69 -0.76
C VAL A 65 9.09 -0.26 -0.57
N GLN A 66 9.20 0.22 0.67
CA GLN A 66 9.79 1.53 0.95
C GLN A 66 11.17 1.66 0.28
N GLU A 67 11.55 2.86 -0.14
CA GLU A 67 12.85 3.15 -0.73
C GLU A 67 14.04 2.60 0.09
N GLY A 68 15.09 2.18 -0.61
CA GLY A 68 16.33 1.63 -0.02
C GLY A 68 16.63 0.18 -0.42
N PRO A 69 15.76 -0.80 -0.14
CA PRO A 69 16.00 -2.22 -0.43
C PRO A 69 15.94 -2.59 -1.92
N LEU A 70 15.31 -1.76 -2.76
CA LEU A 70 15.13 -2.01 -4.19
C LEU A 70 15.83 -0.95 -5.03
N ASP A 71 16.39 -1.37 -6.17
CA ASP A 71 16.81 -0.46 -7.23
C ASP A 71 15.57 0.17 -7.89
N PRO A 72 15.42 1.50 -7.91
CA PRO A 72 14.27 2.18 -8.50
C PRO A 72 14.16 2.03 -10.02
N GLN A 73 15.24 1.68 -10.72
CA GLN A 73 15.27 1.74 -12.18
C GLN A 73 14.22 0.80 -12.82
N GLY A 74 13.33 1.39 -13.64
CA GLY A 74 12.28 0.67 -14.37
C GLY A 74 11.10 0.21 -13.51
N ARG A 75 11.03 0.62 -12.23
CA ARG A 75 9.94 0.26 -11.33
C ARG A 75 8.84 1.32 -11.32
N LYS A 76 7.62 0.87 -11.02
CA LYS A 76 6.52 1.79 -10.72
C LYS A 76 6.74 2.39 -9.33
N GLU A 77 6.81 3.71 -9.28
CA GLU A 77 6.93 4.48 -8.04
C GLU A 77 5.55 4.81 -7.47
N PHE A 78 5.45 4.85 -6.15
CA PHE A 78 4.36 5.49 -5.43
C PHE A 78 4.94 6.45 -4.39
N ARG A 79 4.38 7.66 -4.34
CA ARG A 79 4.66 8.68 -3.33
C ARG A 79 3.37 9.09 -2.66
N GLY A 80 3.32 8.94 -1.34
CA GLY A 80 2.14 9.23 -0.55
C GLY A 80 2.46 9.77 0.83
N TYR A 81 1.48 10.45 1.44
CA TYR A 81 1.60 10.93 2.82
C TYR A 81 0.65 10.18 3.74
N ALA A 82 1.10 9.96 4.98
CA ALA A 82 0.35 9.22 5.97
C ALA A 82 -0.90 10.01 6.39
N LEU A 83 -2.04 9.32 6.40
CA LEU A 83 -3.23 9.79 7.08
C LEU A 83 -2.98 9.93 8.59
N THR A 84 -3.68 10.89 9.21
CA THR A 84 -3.71 11.03 10.67
C THR A 84 -4.47 9.85 11.27
N PRO A 85 -4.30 9.56 12.57
CA PRO A 85 -5.07 8.50 13.22
C PRO A 85 -6.59 8.61 12.98
N ALA A 86 -7.15 9.82 13.08
CA ALA A 86 -8.59 10.07 12.86
C ALA A 86 -9.03 9.94 11.39
N GLU A 87 -8.15 10.21 10.42
CA GLU A 87 -8.42 9.94 9.01
C GLU A 87 -8.31 8.45 8.70
N THR A 88 -7.28 7.78 9.23
CA THR A 88 -7.07 6.33 9.09
C THR A 88 -8.27 5.56 9.63
N GLU A 89 -8.80 5.91 10.80
CA GLU A 89 -9.99 5.25 11.36
C GLU A 89 -11.20 5.35 10.43
N ARG A 90 -11.47 6.56 9.91
CA ARG A 90 -12.57 6.80 8.97
C ARG A 90 -12.40 5.99 7.68
N VAL A 91 -11.22 6.03 7.09
CA VAL A 91 -10.92 5.31 5.84
C VAL A 91 -10.96 3.80 6.05
N ALA A 92 -10.42 3.30 7.16
CA ALA A 92 -10.46 1.87 7.48
C ALA A 92 -11.90 1.36 7.64
N HIS A 93 -12.78 2.15 8.27
CA HIS A 93 -14.20 1.80 8.37
C HIS A 93 -14.86 1.69 6.98
N GLU A 94 -14.57 2.62 6.08
CA GLU A 94 -15.08 2.60 4.71
C GLU A 94 -14.55 1.42 3.88
N ILE A 95 -13.25 1.12 4.00
CA ILE A 95 -12.64 -0.05 3.36
C ILE A 95 -13.29 -1.34 3.88
N HIS A 96 -13.43 -1.47 5.20
CA HIS A 96 -14.04 -2.65 5.80
C HIS A 96 -15.49 -2.84 5.34
N ARG A 97 -16.30 -1.78 5.37
CA ARG A 97 -17.69 -1.79 4.88
C ARG A 97 -17.77 -2.21 3.41
N THR A 98 -16.89 -1.65 2.58
CA THR A 98 -16.81 -1.99 1.15
C THR A 98 -16.43 -3.45 0.94
N ALA A 99 -15.39 -3.95 1.63
CA ALA A 99 -14.97 -5.34 1.54
C ALA A 99 -16.07 -6.31 2.00
N PHE A 100 -16.81 -5.95 3.06
CA PHE A 100 -17.97 -6.72 3.51
C PHE A 100 -19.06 -6.79 2.44
N ASN A 101 -19.44 -5.65 1.85
CA ASN A 101 -20.45 -5.59 0.79
C ASN A 101 -20.05 -6.41 -0.44
N VAL A 102 -18.78 -6.32 -0.86
CA VAL A 102 -18.23 -7.14 -1.97
C VAL A 102 -18.33 -8.63 -1.64
N THR A 103 -18.01 -9.03 -0.41
CA THR A 103 -18.11 -10.42 0.04
C THR A 103 -19.55 -10.94 -0.02
N ILE A 104 -20.52 -10.12 0.40
CA ILE A 104 -21.94 -10.48 0.30
C ILE A 104 -22.38 -10.62 -1.17
N ALA A 105 -22.00 -9.67 -2.03
CA ALA A 105 -22.32 -9.73 -3.45
C ALA A 105 -21.74 -10.98 -4.14
N ALA A 106 -20.48 -11.33 -3.84
CA ALA A 106 -19.81 -12.51 -4.39
C ALA A 106 -20.41 -13.86 -3.93
N ARG A 107 -21.17 -13.88 -2.82
CA ARG A 107 -21.89 -15.08 -2.36
C ARG A 107 -23.28 -15.22 -2.99
N ALA A 108 -23.81 -14.15 -3.56
CA ALA A 108 -25.12 -14.14 -4.22
C ALA A 108 -25.05 -14.59 -5.70
N THR A 109 -23.84 -14.67 -6.25
CA THR A 109 -23.50 -15.24 -7.57
C THR A 109 -23.09 -16.69 -7.46
#